data_AF-A0A0N4W0T9-F1
#
_entry.id   AF-A0A0N4W0T9-F1
#
_cell.length_a   1.000
_cell.length_b   1.000
_cell.length_c   1.000
_cell.angle_alpha   90.00
_cell.angle_beta   90.00
_cell.angle_gamma   90.00
#
_symmetry.space_group_name_H-M   'P 1'
#
loop_
_entity.id
_entity.type
_entity.pdbx_description
1 polymer ?
#
loop_
_entity_poly.entity_id
_entity_poly.type
_entity_poly.pdbx_seq_one_letter_code
_entity_poly.pdbx_strand_id
1 'polypeptide(L)'
;MPERDVSQDEPTFPCKICGRRFIQTSLVKHEPACKKLSKLNRKPFDSGKQRATGSDITYADVKRAQREREKVGGVYPRPQTNWKERHETFIDAVSSSKKVDYAIKTGAPLPPPPRTAVPSGNY
;
A
#
# COMPACT_ATOMS: atom_id res chain seq x y z
N MET A 1 22.41 -5.04 -30.25
CA MET A 1 22.01 -5.78 -29.03
C MET A 1 21.76 -7.21 -29.47
N PRO A 2 22.54 -8.23 -29.06
CA PRO A 2 22.18 -9.60 -29.42
C PRO A 2 20.96 -10.04 -28.59
N GLU A 3 19.89 -10.34 -29.29
CA GLU A 3 18.66 -10.96 -28.81
C GLU A 3 19.00 -12.28 -28.12
N ARG A 4 18.67 -12.40 -26.82
CA ARG A 4 18.74 -13.69 -26.13
C ARG A 4 17.44 -14.42 -26.41
N ASP A 5 17.50 -15.31 -27.39
CA ASP A 5 16.51 -16.35 -27.61
C ASP A 5 16.50 -17.28 -26.37
N VAL A 6 15.56 -17.04 -25.45
CA VAL A 6 15.30 -17.93 -24.31
C VAL A 6 14.22 -18.88 -24.76
N SER A 7 14.63 -19.98 -25.38
CA SER A 7 13.81 -21.15 -25.69
C SER A 7 13.01 -21.57 -24.45
N GLN A 8 11.68 -21.36 -24.49
CA GLN A 8 10.74 -21.56 -23.37
C GLN A 8 10.36 -23.04 -23.13
N ASP A 9 10.99 -23.99 -23.82
CA ASP A 9 10.59 -25.41 -23.83
C ASP A 9 11.67 -26.37 -23.27
N GLU A 10 12.55 -25.90 -22.38
CA GLU A 10 13.49 -26.82 -21.72
C GLU A 10 12.79 -27.65 -20.60
N PRO A 11 12.98 -28.98 -20.57
CA PRO A 11 12.38 -29.83 -19.55
C PRO A 11 12.87 -29.46 -18.15
N THR A 12 11.91 -29.30 -17.24
CA THR A 12 12.17 -28.82 -15.88
C THR A 12 12.09 -29.98 -14.87
N PHE A 13 13.15 -30.17 -14.09
CA PHE A 13 13.33 -31.25 -13.12
C PHE A 13 13.17 -30.77 -11.67
N PRO A 14 12.55 -31.57 -10.78
CA PRO A 14 12.38 -31.19 -9.37
C PRO A 14 13.67 -31.38 -8.56
N CYS A 15 13.95 -30.44 -7.65
CA CYS A 15 15.02 -30.59 -6.66
C CYS A 15 14.58 -31.57 -5.56
N LYS A 16 15.44 -32.56 -5.24
CA LYS A 16 15.20 -33.58 -4.20
C LYS A 16 15.09 -33.05 -2.76
N ILE A 17 15.49 -31.79 -2.53
CA ILE A 17 15.56 -31.19 -1.19
C ILE A 17 14.40 -30.24 -0.93
N CYS A 18 14.08 -29.36 -1.89
CA CYS A 18 13.03 -28.34 -1.70
C CYS A 18 11.81 -28.51 -2.63
N GLY A 19 11.81 -29.50 -3.52
CA GLY A 19 10.69 -29.81 -4.42
C GLY A 19 10.46 -28.81 -5.56
N ARG A 20 11.19 -27.68 -5.60
CA ARG A 20 11.07 -26.69 -6.67
C ARG A 20 11.63 -27.23 -7.99
N ARG A 21 11.03 -26.85 -9.11
CA ARG A 21 11.42 -27.31 -10.46
C ARG A 21 12.40 -26.33 -11.10
N PHE A 22 13.49 -26.83 -11.68
CA PHE A 22 14.51 -26.05 -12.40
C PHE A 22 14.90 -26.70 -13.73
N ILE A 23 15.34 -25.90 -14.71
CA ILE A 23 16.06 -26.41 -15.89
C ILE A 23 17.39 -27.03 -15.45
N GLN A 24 17.94 -27.95 -16.24
CA GLN A 24 19.12 -28.74 -15.86
C GLN A 24 20.32 -27.87 -15.46
N THR A 25 20.62 -26.82 -16.22
CA THR A 25 21.73 -25.89 -15.95
C THR A 25 21.58 -25.16 -14.61
N SER A 26 20.34 -24.81 -14.25
CA SER A 26 20.01 -24.16 -12.99
C SER A 26 19.96 -25.16 -11.83
N LEU A 27 19.51 -26.40 -12.07
CA LEU A 27 19.45 -27.45 -11.07
C LEU A 27 20.84 -27.80 -10.52
N VAL A 28 21.84 -27.92 -11.40
CA VAL A 28 23.24 -28.21 -11.02
C VAL A 28 23.79 -27.15 -10.05
N LYS A 29 23.45 -25.88 -10.25
CA LYS A 29 23.84 -24.79 -9.34
C LYS A 29 22.97 -24.74 -8.08
N HIS A 30 21.71 -25.11 -8.20
CA HIS A 30 20.73 -25.07 -7.12
C HIS A 30 20.99 -26.17 -6.07
N GLU A 31 21.25 -27.42 -6.45
CA GLU A 31 21.43 -28.54 -5.52
C GLU A 31 22.45 -28.27 -4.39
N PRO A 32 23.70 -27.82 -4.65
CA PRO A 32 24.66 -27.57 -3.59
C PRO A 32 24.24 -26.41 -2.68
N ALA A 33 23.60 -25.37 -3.23
CA ALA A 33 23.09 -24.24 -2.45
C ALA A 33 21.90 -24.69 -1.57
N CYS A 34 20.95 -25.42 -2.16
CA CYS A 34 19.77 -25.93 -1.47
C CYS A 34 20.14 -26.86 -0.32
N LYS A 35 21.13 -27.74 -0.51
CA LYS A 35 21.69 -28.61 0.55
C LYS A 35 22.32 -27.83 1.69
N LYS A 36 23.00 -26.71 1.40
CA LYS A 36 23.57 -25.84 2.43
C LYS A 36 22.47 -25.10 3.19
N LEU A 37 21.46 -24.60 2.49
CA LEU A 37 20.34 -23.88 3.11
C LEU A 37 19.44 -24.80 3.94
N SER A 38 19.14 -26.01 3.47
CA SER A 38 18.27 -26.95 4.19
C SER A 38 18.87 -27.45 5.50
N LYS A 39 20.21 -27.55 5.58
CA LYS A 39 20.92 -27.88 6.81
C LYS A 39 20.98 -26.70 7.79
N LEU A 40 20.89 -25.47 7.28
CA LEU A 40 21.07 -24.27 8.07
C LEU A 40 19.72 -23.77 8.60
N ASN A 41 19.39 -24.11 9.84
CA ASN A 41 18.23 -23.59 10.53
C ASN A 41 18.44 -22.10 10.91
N ARG A 42 18.28 -21.20 9.95
CA ARG A 42 18.37 -19.76 10.17
C ARG A 42 17.15 -19.30 10.97
N LYS A 43 17.38 -18.38 11.92
CA LYS A 43 16.29 -17.68 12.60
C LYS A 43 15.44 -16.93 11.56
N PRO A 44 14.10 -16.97 11.66
CA PRO A 44 13.24 -16.19 10.80
C PRO A 44 13.64 -14.72 10.83
N PHE A 45 13.68 -14.10 9.65
CA PHE A 45 14.00 -12.69 9.54
C PHE A 45 12.81 -11.85 9.99
N ASP A 46 12.98 -11.10 11.08
CA ASP A 46 11.97 -10.18 11.58
C ASP A 46 12.16 -8.80 10.94
N SER A 47 11.30 -8.49 9.97
CA SER A 47 11.30 -7.18 9.31
C SER A 47 11.04 -6.01 10.27
N GLY A 48 10.27 -6.23 11.33
CA GLY A 48 9.97 -5.22 12.33
C GLY A 48 11.20 -4.87 13.16
N LYS A 49 11.97 -5.89 13.57
CA LYS A 49 13.25 -5.68 14.25
C LYS A 49 14.22 -4.88 13.39
N GLN A 50 14.26 -5.15 12.10
CA GLN A 50 15.19 -4.50 11.17
C GLN A 50 14.81 -3.05 10.89
N ARG A 51 13.52 -2.70 10.90
CA ARG A 51 13.06 -1.31 10.84
C ARG A 51 13.38 -0.52 12.11
N ALA A 52 13.30 -1.17 13.28
CA ALA A 52 13.65 -0.54 14.55
C ALA A 52 15.16 -0.25 14.63
N THR A 53 16.01 -1.12 14.08
CA THR A 53 17.46 -0.89 14.01
C THR A 53 17.76 0.29 13.08
N GLY A 54 18.10 1.46 13.64
CA GLY A 54 18.43 2.67 12.87
C GLY A 54 17.30 3.69 12.73
N SER A 55 16.20 3.51 13.47
CA SER A 55 15.19 4.53 13.69
C SER A 55 15.03 4.82 15.19
N ASP A 56 14.36 5.91 15.54
CA ASP A 56 14.00 6.24 16.93
C ASP A 56 12.91 5.32 17.51
N ILE A 57 12.43 4.36 16.72
CA ILE A 57 11.35 3.45 17.09
C ILE A 57 11.96 2.24 17.79
N THR A 58 11.53 1.97 19.03
CA THR A 58 12.04 0.79 19.74
C THR A 58 11.42 -0.50 19.20
N TYR A 59 12.13 -1.62 19.35
CA TYR A 59 11.59 -2.93 18.98
C TYR A 59 10.30 -3.28 19.77
N ALA A 60 10.15 -2.76 20.99
CA ALA A 60 8.94 -2.91 21.80
C ALA A 60 7.73 -2.21 21.16
N ASP A 61 7.93 -1.02 20.57
CA ASP A 61 6.89 -0.29 19.86
C ASP A 61 6.42 -1.05 18.62
N VAL A 62 7.36 -1.66 17.89
CA VAL A 62 7.04 -2.49 16.72
C VAL A 62 6.22 -3.72 17.13
N LYS A 63 6.60 -4.40 18.22
CA LYS A 63 5.84 -5.55 18.75
C LYS A 63 4.48 -5.15 19.30
N ARG A 64 4.33 -3.93 19.84
CA ARG A 64 3.02 -3.38 20.23
C ARG A 64 2.14 -3.18 19.00
N ALA A 65 2.65 -2.52 17.96
CA ALA A 65 1.91 -2.29 16.72
C ALA A 65 1.48 -3.60 16.03
N GLN A 66 2.33 -4.63 16.02
CA GLN A 66 1.97 -5.96 15.51
C GLN A 66 0.79 -6.58 16.27
N ARG A 67 0.81 -6.54 17.61
CA ARG A 67 -0.29 -7.06 18.44
C ARG A 67 -1.59 -6.31 18.22
N GLU A 68 -1.53 -4.98 18.12
CA GLU A 68 -2.72 -4.18 17.78
C GLU A 68 -3.25 -4.52 16.39
N ARG A 69 -2.37 -4.74 15.41
CA ARG A 69 -2.75 -5.19 14.07
C ARG A 69 -3.43 -6.57 14.08
N GLU A 70 -2.94 -7.50 14.90
CA GLU A 70 -3.52 -8.84 15.04
C GLU A 70 -4.91 -8.78 15.68
N LYS A 71 -5.12 -7.91 16.69
CA LYS A 71 -6.45 -7.70 17.29
C LYS A 71 -7.50 -7.22 16.29
N VAL A 72 -7.11 -6.40 15.31
CA VAL A 72 -8.02 -5.89 14.26
C VAL A 72 -8.08 -6.79 13.01
N GLY A 73 -7.53 -8.01 13.07
CA GLY A 73 -7.58 -8.96 11.95
C GLY A 73 -6.70 -8.59 10.76
N GLY A 74 -5.67 -7.75 10.96
CA GLY A 74 -4.71 -7.40 9.93
C GLY A 74 -5.16 -6.35 8.91
N VAL A 75 -6.43 -5.94 8.97
CA VAL A 75 -7.01 -4.88 8.13
C VAL A 75 -7.38 -3.72 9.05
N TYR A 76 -6.67 -2.60 8.91
CA TYR A 76 -7.12 -1.38 9.55
C TYR A 76 -8.40 -0.91 8.85
N PRO A 77 -9.50 -0.67 9.57
CA PRO A 77 -10.69 -0.12 8.96
C PRO A 77 -10.31 1.21 8.30
N ARG A 78 -10.70 1.39 7.04
CA ARG A 78 -10.51 2.67 6.37
C ARG A 78 -11.22 3.72 7.22
N PRO A 79 -10.54 4.80 7.65
CA PRO A 79 -11.18 5.85 8.42
C PRO A 79 -12.43 6.33 7.68
N GLN A 80 -13.58 6.28 8.34
CA GLN A 80 -14.81 6.86 7.81
C GLN A 80 -14.61 8.38 7.87
N THR A 81 -14.31 8.99 6.73
CA THR A 81 -14.09 10.43 6.61
C THR A 81 -15.24 11.05 5.83
N ASN A 82 -15.67 12.24 6.23
CA ASN A 82 -16.69 13.02 5.53
C ASN A 82 -16.13 13.70 4.27
N TRP A 83 -15.20 13.06 3.54
CA TRP A 83 -14.50 13.67 2.41
C TRP A 83 -15.47 14.08 1.30
N LYS A 84 -16.49 13.26 1.04
CA LYS A 84 -17.46 13.49 -0.03
C LYS A 84 -18.29 14.73 0.27
N GLU A 85 -18.77 14.85 1.49
CA GLU A 85 -19.50 16.03 1.98
C GLU A 85 -18.61 17.29 1.94
N ARG A 86 -17.35 17.19 2.39
CA ARG A 86 -16.39 18.31 2.31
C ARG A 86 -16.06 18.72 0.87
N HIS A 87 -16.03 17.77 -0.05
CA HIS A 87 -15.80 18.03 -1.46
C HIS A 87 -17.02 18.69 -2.13
N GLU A 88 -18.22 18.17 -1.86
CA GLU A 88 -19.47 18.71 -2.37
C GLU A 88 -19.71 20.15 -1.88
N THR A 89 -19.55 20.39 -0.57
CA THR A 89 -19.63 21.74 0.01
C THR A 89 -18.62 22.71 -0.61
N PHE A 90 -17.40 22.27 -0.91
CA PHE A 90 -16.41 23.08 -1.60
C PHE A 90 -16.82 23.40 -3.05
N ILE A 91 -17.29 22.41 -3.82
CA ILE A 91 -17.76 22.62 -5.19
C ILE A 91 -18.93 23.60 -5.23
N ASP A 92 -19.89 23.45 -4.32
CA ASP A 92 -21.06 24.32 -4.23
C ASP A 92 -20.67 25.77 -3.89
N ALA A 93 -19.70 25.96 -2.99
CA ALA A 93 -19.14 27.28 -2.68
C ALA A 93 -18.46 27.92 -3.92
N VAL A 94 -17.67 27.16 -4.67
CA VAL A 94 -17.02 27.65 -5.89
C VAL A 94 -18.05 28.00 -6.97
N SER A 95 -19.06 27.14 -7.16
CA SER A 95 -20.12 27.34 -8.15
C SER A 95 -20.98 28.57 -7.83
N SER A 96 -21.37 28.74 -6.56
CA SER A 96 -22.13 29.91 -6.11
C SER A 96 -21.35 31.22 -6.27
N SER A 97 -20.05 31.23 -5.96
CA SER A 97 -19.19 32.40 -6.20
C SER A 97 -19.15 32.79 -7.69
N LYS A 98 -18.98 31.82 -8.60
CA LYS A 98 -19.03 32.08 -10.05
C LYS A 98 -20.38 32.65 -10.51
N LYS A 99 -21.49 32.21 -9.90
CA LYS A 99 -22.83 32.75 -10.19
C LYS A 99 -22.98 34.20 -9.71
N VAL A 100 -22.41 34.56 -8.55
CA VAL A 100 -22.37 35.94 -8.06
C VAL A 100 -21.58 36.83 -9.01
N ASP A 101 -20.39 36.40 -9.45
CA ASP A 101 -19.57 37.16 -10.39
C ASP A 101 -20.29 37.40 -11.72
N TYR A 102 -21.03 36.40 -12.21
CA TYR A 102 -21.86 36.51 -13.41
C TYR A 102 -23.01 37.52 -13.22
N ALA A 103 -23.73 37.44 -12.09
CA ALA A 103 -24.83 38.34 -11.78
C ALA A 103 -24.36 39.80 -11.70
N ILE A 104 -23.21 40.05 -11.06
CA ILE A 104 -22.59 41.39 -10.99
C ILE A 104 -22.25 41.91 -12.38
N LYS A 105 -21.70 41.06 -13.26
CA LYS A 105 -21.33 41.46 -14.64
C LYS A 105 -22.52 41.73 -15.54
N THR A 106 -23.62 41.01 -15.36
CA THR A 106 -24.79 41.05 -16.26
C THR A 106 -25.94 41.92 -15.74
N GLY A 107 -25.86 42.42 -14.49
CA GLY A 107 -26.93 43.19 -13.84
C GLY A 107 -28.14 42.33 -13.43
N ALA A 108 -27.99 41.00 -13.42
CA ALA A 108 -29.03 40.08 -12.96
C ALA A 108 -29.14 40.07 -11.42
N PRO A 109 -30.29 39.69 -10.84
CA PRO A 109 -30.45 39.63 -9.38
C PRO A 109 -29.50 38.61 -8.75
N LEU A 110 -28.96 38.95 -7.58
CA LEU A 110 -27.97 38.13 -6.87
C LEU A 110 -28.58 36.77 -6.47
N PRO A 111 -27.85 35.65 -6.67
CA PRO A 111 -28.31 34.35 -6.22
C PRO A 111 -28.39 34.30 -4.68
N PRO A 112 -29.38 33.59 -4.10
CA PRO A 112 -29.48 33.45 -2.65
C PRO A 112 -28.21 32.78 -2.09
N PRO A 113 -27.78 33.16 -0.88
CA PRO A 113 -26.56 32.63 -0.29
C PRO A 113 -26.64 31.10 -0.17
N PRO A 114 -25.57 30.36 -0.53
CA PRO A 114 -25.54 28.91 -0.38
C PRO A 114 -25.73 28.53 1.10
N ARG A 115 -26.41 27.41 1.35
CA ARG A 115 -26.53 26.86 2.71
C ARG A 115 -25.11 26.55 3.22
N THR A 116 -24.67 27.27 4.25
CA THR A 116 -23.41 26.99 4.93
C THR A 116 -23.58 25.77 5.83
N ALA A 117 -23.57 24.57 5.25
CA ALA A 117 -23.32 23.36 6.03
C ALA A 117 -21.82 23.31 6.32
N VAL A 118 -21.38 24.04 7.35
CA VAL A 118 -20.03 23.85 7.89
C VAL A 118 -20.08 22.47 8.56
N PRO A 119 -19.40 21.43 8.06
CA PRO A 119 -19.48 20.12 8.68
C PRO A 119 -18.90 20.24 10.08
N SER A 120 -19.72 19.97 11.09
CA SER A 120 -19.34 19.99 12.50
C SER A 120 -18.09 19.12 12.67
N GLY A 121 -16.97 19.77 13.01
CA GLY A 121 -15.70 19.09 13.17
C GLY A 121 -15.74 18.19 14.40
N ASN A 122 -15.77 16.88 14.19
CA ASN A 122 -15.24 15.96 15.20
C ASN A 122 -13.71 16.06 15.10
N TYR A 123 -13.13 16.77 16.07
CA TYR A 123 -11.71 16.75 16.37
C TYR A 123 -11.35 15.49 17.16
#